data_AF-A0A3M3Z0V1-F1
#
_entry.id   AF-A0A3M3Z0V1-F1
#
_cell.length_a   1.000
_cell.length_b   1.000
_cell.length_c   1.000
_cell.angle_alpha   90.00
_cell.angle_beta   90.00
_cell.angle_gamma   90.00
#
_symmetry.space_group_name_H-M   'P 1'
#
loop_
_entity.id
_entity.type
_entity.pdbx_description
1 polymer ?
#
loop_
_entity_poly.entity_id
_entity_poly.type
_entity_poly.pdbx_seq_one_letter_code
_entity_poly.pdbx_strand_id
1 'polypeptide(L)'
;MSASTCRICGLLYVPSLEEDRKTHAARHKKLARGSQPQMVRDFSKAFGWAVAFNDGGLDRLKTDYDPELGKLVVVYSWWSRALANGVPEKDFDLYMNAHLTFADSLVSSVGEAEARTGIKKWEQYAG
;
A
#
# COMPACT_ATOMS: atom_id res chain seq x y z
N MET A 1 16.76 -19.42 9.51
CA MET A 1 15.60 -18.97 8.70
C MET A 1 15.17 -17.62 9.24
N SER A 2 15.24 -16.54 8.46
CA SER A 2 14.79 -15.21 8.92
C SER A 2 13.36 -14.97 8.46
N ALA A 3 12.54 -14.44 9.37
CA ALA A 3 11.22 -13.93 9.03
C ALA A 3 11.36 -12.52 8.42
N SER A 4 10.43 -12.16 7.55
CA SER A 4 10.33 -10.85 6.90
C SER A 4 8.88 -10.37 6.90
N THR A 5 8.67 -9.09 7.16
CA THR A 5 7.35 -8.47 7.03
C THR A 5 7.13 -8.04 5.59
N CYS A 6 6.08 -8.52 4.94
CA CYS A 6 5.70 -8.04 3.63
C CYS A 6 5.19 -6.59 3.72
N ARG A 7 5.81 -5.70 2.97
CA ARG A 7 5.45 -4.27 2.94
C ARG A 7 4.05 -4.01 2.39
N ILE A 8 3.54 -4.86 1.49
CA ILE A 8 2.22 -4.70 0.86
C ILE A 8 1.11 -5.14 1.81
N CYS A 9 1.28 -6.27 2.49
CA CYS A 9 0.19 -6.90 3.24
C CYS A 9 0.38 -6.90 4.76
N GLY A 10 1.57 -6.54 5.26
CA GLY A 10 1.93 -6.50 6.69
C GLY A 10 2.11 -7.88 7.32
N LEU A 11 2.08 -8.97 6.54
CA LEU A 11 2.26 -10.32 7.07
C LEU A 11 3.74 -10.57 7.37
N LEU A 12 4.04 -10.95 8.61
CA LEU A 12 5.33 -11.56 8.96
C LEU A 12 5.34 -13.01 8.47
N TYR A 13 6.31 -13.36 7.62
CA TYR A 13 6.41 -14.69 7.04
C TYR A 13 7.87 -15.09 6.78
N VAL A 14 8.13 -16.38 6.68
CA VAL A 14 9.45 -16.96 6.37
C VAL A 14 9.47 -17.41 4.91
N PRO A 15 10.19 -16.72 4.01
CA PRO A 15 10.15 -17.01 2.57
C PRO A 15 10.60 -18.43 2.19
N SER A 16 11.48 -19.04 3.01
CA SER A 16 11.95 -20.41 2.78
C SER A 16 10.90 -21.47 3.11
N LEU A 17 9.88 -21.16 3.93
CA LEU A 17 8.82 -22.10 4.31
C LEU A 17 7.67 -22.05 3.29
N GLU A 18 7.30 -23.22 2.77
CA GLU A 18 6.26 -23.32 1.73
C GLU A 18 4.88 -22.87 2.23
N GLU A 19 4.51 -23.25 3.45
CA GLU A 19 3.22 -22.89 4.04
C GLU A 19 3.08 -21.38 4.26
N ASP A 20 4.16 -20.71 4.62
CA ASP A 20 4.22 -19.26 4.74
C ASP A 20 4.06 -18.59 3.37
N ARG A 21 4.71 -19.12 2.32
CA ARG A 21 4.53 -18.62 0.95
C ARG A 21 3.08 -18.78 0.48
N LYS A 22 2.44 -19.92 0.75
CA LYS A 22 1.03 -20.18 0.40
C LYS A 22 0.10 -19.19 1.11
N THR A 23 0.31 -18.98 2.41
CA THR A 23 -0.46 -18.03 3.21
C THR A 23 -0.30 -16.60 2.71
N HIS A 24 0.93 -16.20 2.40
CA HIS A 24 1.25 -14.89 1.82
C HIS A 24 0.56 -14.68 0.46
N ALA A 25 0.68 -15.65 -0.46
CA ALA A 25 0.04 -15.59 -1.77
C ALA A 25 -1.49 -15.55 -1.68
N ALA A 26 -2.09 -16.34 -0.79
CA ALA A 26 -3.53 -16.33 -0.56
C ALA A 26 -4.02 -14.98 -0.04
N ARG A 27 -3.23 -14.31 0.82
CA ARG A 27 -3.51 -12.95 1.28
C ARG A 27 -3.47 -11.97 0.12
N HIS A 28 -2.42 -12.00 -0.72
CA HIS A 28 -2.28 -11.12 -1.88
C HIS A 28 -3.41 -11.28 -2.89
N LYS A 29 -3.91 -12.52 -3.10
CA LYS A 29 -5.09 -12.76 -3.96
C LYS A 29 -6.35 -12.05 -3.47
N LYS A 30 -6.55 -11.93 -2.14
CA LYS A 30 -7.69 -11.17 -1.59
C LYS A 30 -7.50 -9.67 -1.80
N LEU A 31 -6.26 -9.18 -1.60
CA LEU A 31 -5.91 -7.77 -1.73
C LEU A 31 -5.99 -7.27 -3.18
N ALA A 32 -5.57 -8.10 -4.12
CA ALA A 32 -5.75 -7.86 -5.57
C ALA A 32 -7.22 -7.62 -5.94
N ARG A 33 -8.17 -8.20 -5.20
CA ARG A 33 -9.62 -8.02 -5.42
C ARG A 33 -10.22 -6.80 -4.73
N GLY A 34 -9.38 -5.86 -4.28
CA GLY A 34 -9.80 -4.62 -3.63
C GLY A 34 -9.93 -4.72 -2.11
N SER A 35 -9.58 -5.85 -1.49
CA SER A 35 -9.44 -5.89 -0.02
C SER A 35 -8.22 -5.07 0.41
N GLN A 36 -8.25 -4.55 1.63
CA GLN A 36 -7.13 -3.83 2.23
C GLN A 36 -6.68 -4.51 3.54
N PRO A 37 -5.37 -4.45 3.90
CA PRO A 37 -4.90 -4.91 5.19
C PRO A 37 -5.59 -4.17 6.34
N GLN A 38 -5.78 -4.85 7.47
CA GLN A 38 -6.45 -4.27 8.64
C GLN A 38 -5.84 -2.93 9.06
N MET A 39 -4.51 -2.85 9.14
CA MET A 39 -3.78 -1.62 9.49
C MET A 39 -4.07 -0.43 8.56
N VAL A 40 -4.26 -0.67 7.26
CA VAL A 40 -4.60 0.39 6.29
C VAL A 40 -6.01 0.90 6.54
N ARG A 41 -6.95 -0.01 6.81
CA ARG A 41 -8.35 0.34 7.13
C ARG A 41 -8.46 1.09 8.46
N ASP A 42 -7.73 0.65 9.47
CA ASP A 42 -7.74 1.29 10.79
C ASP A 42 -7.11 2.69 10.75
N PHE A 43 -6.00 2.87 10.03
CA PHE A 43 -5.43 4.19 9.81
C PHE A 43 -6.40 5.11 9.07
N SER A 44 -7.01 4.64 7.98
CA SER A 44 -7.99 5.42 7.21
C SER A 44 -9.18 5.84 8.08
N LYS A 45 -9.65 4.93 8.96
CA LYS A 45 -10.72 5.21 9.92
C LYS A 45 -10.30 6.24 10.97
N ALA A 46 -9.10 6.10 11.54
CA ALA A 46 -8.57 7.03 12.53
C ALA A 46 -8.42 8.44 11.94
N PHE A 47 -7.87 8.53 10.73
CA PHE A 47 -7.75 9.78 9.99
C PHE A 47 -9.12 10.40 9.69
N GLY A 48 -10.08 9.60 9.20
CA GLY A 48 -11.45 10.06 8.94
C GLY A 48 -12.13 10.64 10.18
N TRP A 49 -11.98 9.98 11.35
CA TRP A 49 -12.51 10.51 12.60
C TRP A 49 -11.83 11.80 13.05
N ALA A 50 -10.50 11.88 12.93
CA ALA A 50 -9.78 13.08 13.33
C ALA A 50 -10.22 14.32 12.52
N VAL A 51 -10.48 14.13 11.22
CA VAL A 51 -11.04 15.18 10.37
C VAL A 51 -12.50 15.47 10.74
N ALA A 52 -13.33 14.44 10.94
CA ALA A 52 -14.76 14.61 11.23
C ALA A 52 -15.03 15.33 12.56
N PHE A 53 -14.21 15.13 13.58
CA PHE A 53 -14.32 15.83 14.87
C PHE A 53 -13.64 17.20 14.89
N ASN A 54 -12.91 17.57 13.83
CA ASN A 54 -12.08 18.76 13.77
C ASN A 54 -11.14 18.86 15.01
N ASP A 55 -10.63 17.72 15.48
CA ASP A 55 -9.99 17.57 16.79
C ASP A 55 -8.44 17.59 16.70
N GLY A 56 -7.91 18.30 15.71
CA GLY A 56 -6.46 18.41 15.45
C GLY A 56 -5.95 17.57 14.28
N GLY A 57 -6.80 16.76 13.63
CA GLY A 57 -6.50 16.13 12.34
C GLY A 57 -5.19 15.33 12.34
N LEU A 58 -4.28 15.65 11.41
CA LEU A 58 -2.98 14.98 11.23
C LEU A 58 -2.05 15.13 12.44
N ASP A 59 -2.18 16.21 13.21
CA ASP A 59 -1.28 16.50 14.32
C ASP A 59 -1.43 15.52 15.50
N ARG A 60 -2.61 14.94 15.66
CA ARG A 60 -2.86 13.86 16.64
C ARG A 60 -2.25 12.52 16.20
N LEU A 61 -2.18 12.27 14.89
CA LEU A 61 -1.83 10.95 14.35
C LEU A 61 -0.34 10.82 14.00
N LYS A 62 0.36 11.95 13.84
CA LYS A 62 1.77 11.96 13.37
C LYS A 62 2.76 11.26 14.32
N THR A 63 2.46 11.16 15.61
CA THR A 63 3.31 10.46 16.60
C THR A 63 2.98 8.98 16.74
N ASP A 64 1.76 8.59 16.35
CA ASP A 64 1.18 7.30 16.70
C ASP A 64 1.32 6.27 15.57
N TYR A 65 1.69 6.72 14.36
CA TYR A 65 1.76 5.87 13.18
C TYR A 65 3.07 6.01 12.42
N ASP A 66 3.56 4.88 11.93
CA ASP A 66 4.72 4.78 11.05
C ASP A 66 4.43 5.48 9.70
N PRO A 67 5.31 6.38 9.22
CA PRO A 67 5.23 6.95 7.88
C PRO A 67 5.07 5.91 6.75
N GLU A 68 5.59 4.70 6.91
CA GLU A 68 5.38 3.59 5.97
C GLU A 68 3.90 3.24 5.82
N LEU A 69 3.13 3.31 6.89
CA LEU A 69 1.69 3.06 6.84
C LEU A 69 0.97 4.16 6.03
N GLY A 70 1.39 5.41 6.18
CA GLY A 70 0.87 6.53 5.40
C GLY A 70 1.09 6.33 3.90
N LYS A 71 2.32 5.95 3.49
CA LYS A 71 2.63 5.61 2.10
C LYS A 71 1.79 4.44 1.60
N LEU A 72 1.64 3.39 2.41
CA LEU A 72 0.84 2.22 2.05
C LEU A 72 -0.63 2.57 1.83
N VAL A 73 -1.22 3.44 2.67
CA VAL A 73 -2.60 3.91 2.53
C VAL A 73 -2.81 4.67 1.21
N VAL A 74 -1.86 5.53 0.83
CA VAL A 74 -1.89 6.22 -0.47
C VAL A 74 -1.86 5.21 -1.62
N VAL A 75 -0.96 4.23 -1.56
CA VAL A 75 -0.82 3.22 -2.63
C VAL A 75 -2.05 2.33 -2.75
N TYR A 76 -2.69 1.92 -1.65
CA TYR A 76 -3.96 1.19 -1.70
C TYR A 76 -5.12 2.05 -2.23
N SER A 77 -5.09 3.36 -2.01
CA SER A 77 -6.07 4.28 -2.59
C SER A 77 -5.91 4.37 -4.11
N TRP A 78 -4.67 4.42 -4.61
CA TRP A 78 -4.40 4.34 -6.04
C TRP A 78 -4.81 2.97 -6.63
N TRP A 79 -4.50 1.86 -5.95
CA TRP A 79 -4.93 0.54 -6.38
C TRP A 79 -6.44 0.42 -6.49
N SER A 80 -7.18 0.91 -5.48
CA SER A 80 -8.64 0.87 -5.47
C SER A 80 -9.23 1.59 -6.70
N ARG A 81 -8.64 2.72 -7.09
CA ARG A 81 -9.00 3.45 -8.31
C ARG A 81 -8.62 2.71 -9.58
N ALA A 82 -7.40 2.20 -9.66
CA ALA A 82 -6.95 1.45 -10.83
C ALA A 82 -7.80 0.20 -11.07
N LEU A 83 -8.22 -0.48 -9.98
CA LEU A 83 -9.13 -1.61 -10.02
C LEU A 83 -10.51 -1.21 -10.54
N ALA A 84 -11.05 -0.07 -10.10
CA ALA A 84 -12.29 0.47 -10.65
C ALA A 84 -12.17 0.80 -12.15
N ASN A 85 -10.97 1.15 -12.61
CA ASN A 85 -10.66 1.43 -14.02
C ASN A 85 -10.17 0.20 -14.82
N GLY A 86 -10.28 -1.00 -14.26
CA GLY A 86 -10.06 -2.24 -15.00
C GLY A 86 -8.61 -2.73 -15.08
N VAL A 87 -7.72 -2.30 -14.19
CA VAL A 87 -6.38 -2.91 -14.10
C VAL A 87 -6.51 -4.42 -13.78
N PRO A 88 -5.73 -5.30 -14.44
CA PRO A 88 -5.80 -6.74 -14.18
C PRO A 88 -5.35 -7.09 -12.74
N GLU A 89 -6.12 -7.94 -12.03
CA GLU A 89 -5.75 -8.42 -10.68
C GLU A 89 -4.35 -9.07 -10.63
N LYS A 90 -3.93 -9.74 -11.70
CA LYS A 90 -2.60 -10.39 -11.81
C LYS A 90 -1.44 -9.39 -11.71
N ASP A 91 -1.70 -8.12 -11.98
CA ASP A 91 -0.69 -7.06 -11.98
C ASP A 91 -0.56 -6.40 -10.60
N PHE A 92 -1.36 -6.82 -9.61
CA PHE A 92 -1.39 -6.26 -8.25
C PHE A 92 0.00 -6.08 -7.65
N ASP A 93 0.82 -7.13 -7.58
CA ASP A 93 2.14 -7.03 -6.92
C ASP A 93 3.08 -6.06 -7.66
N LEU A 94 3.06 -6.06 -8.99
CA LEU A 94 3.86 -5.13 -9.81
C LEU A 94 3.39 -3.70 -9.64
N TYR A 95 2.07 -3.48 -9.60
CA TYR A 95 1.45 -2.19 -9.37
C TYR A 95 1.83 -1.65 -8.00
N MET A 96 1.62 -2.43 -6.94
CA MET A 96 1.87 -2.03 -5.56
C MET A 96 3.35 -1.70 -5.34
N ASN A 97 4.26 -2.52 -5.84
CA ASN A 97 5.70 -2.27 -5.72
C ASN A 97 6.11 -0.97 -6.44
N ALA A 98 5.67 -0.76 -7.69
CA ALA A 98 6.01 0.46 -8.44
C ALA A 98 5.49 1.72 -7.74
N HIS A 99 4.26 1.69 -7.23
CA HIS A 99 3.66 2.84 -6.54
C HIS A 99 4.23 3.06 -5.14
N LEU A 100 4.65 2.00 -4.44
CA LEU A 100 5.40 2.14 -3.18
C LEU A 100 6.77 2.79 -3.42
N THR A 101 7.51 2.38 -4.46
CA THR A 101 8.76 3.04 -4.85
C THR A 101 8.52 4.51 -5.22
N PHE A 102 7.43 4.81 -5.93
CA PHE A 102 7.06 6.19 -6.22
C PHE A 102 6.72 6.98 -4.96
N ALA A 103 5.94 6.42 -4.03
CA ALA A 103 5.65 7.04 -2.75
C ALA A 103 6.92 7.30 -1.92
N ASP A 104 7.89 6.36 -1.95
CA ASP A 104 9.21 6.56 -1.33
C ASP A 104 9.96 7.74 -1.94
N SER A 105 9.97 7.85 -3.28
CA SER A 105 10.64 8.96 -3.95
C SER A 105 10.02 10.31 -3.61
N LEU A 106 8.68 10.38 -3.49
CA LEU A 106 7.98 11.61 -3.13
C LEU A 106 8.28 12.06 -1.70
N VAL A 107 8.35 11.11 -0.75
CA VAL A 107 8.62 11.42 0.66
C VAL A 107 10.11 11.75 0.89
N SER A 108 11.01 11.08 0.19
CA SER A 108 12.46 11.31 0.32
C SER A 108 13.01 12.42 -0.58
N SER A 109 12.26 12.82 -1.61
CA SER A 109 12.71 13.69 -2.70
C SER A 109 13.91 13.14 -3.47
N VAL A 110 14.09 11.80 -3.50
CA VAL A 110 15.19 11.11 -4.19
C VAL A 110 14.64 10.18 -5.26
N GLY A 111 15.19 10.27 -6.48
CA GLY A 111 14.87 9.33 -7.58
C GLY A 111 13.45 9.44 -8.14
N GLU A 112 12.82 10.61 -8.02
CA GLU A 112 11.42 10.82 -8.44
C GLU A 112 11.22 10.62 -9.95
N ALA A 113 12.18 11.02 -10.80
CA ALA A 113 12.06 10.90 -12.25
C ALA A 113 12.04 9.43 -12.69
N GLU A 114 12.92 8.62 -12.12
CA GLU A 114 12.99 7.18 -12.35
C GLU A 114 11.76 6.47 -11.82
N ALA A 115 11.34 6.79 -10.59
CA ALA A 115 10.15 6.18 -9.98
C ALA A 115 8.86 6.55 -10.72
N ARG A 116 8.75 7.79 -11.20
CA ARG A 116 7.64 8.24 -12.07
C ARG A 116 7.61 7.47 -13.38
N THR A 117 8.76 7.23 -13.99
CA THR A 117 8.86 6.39 -15.20
C THR A 117 8.37 4.97 -14.91
N GLY A 118 8.67 4.43 -13.73
CA GLY A 118 8.23 3.10 -13.29
C GLY A 118 6.70 2.94 -13.19
N ILE A 119 5.96 4.02 -12.93
CA ILE A 119 4.48 3.97 -12.86
C ILE A 119 3.78 4.35 -14.17
N LYS A 120 4.52 4.81 -15.20
CA LYS A 120 3.95 5.37 -16.45
C LYS A 120 2.94 4.44 -17.13
N LYS A 121 3.21 3.14 -17.18
CA LYS A 121 2.29 2.16 -17.80
C LYS A 121 0.94 2.03 -17.09
N TRP A 122 0.85 2.48 -15.83
CA TRP A 122 -0.36 2.42 -15.02
C TRP A 122 -1.21 3.69 -15.11
N GLU A 123 -0.70 4.76 -15.74
CA GLU A 123 -1.41 6.04 -15.90
C GLU A 123 -2.75 5.88 -16.64
N GLN A 124 -2.85 4.88 -17.54
CA GLN A 124 -4.10 4.53 -18.21
C GLN A 124 -5.24 4.12 -17.26
N TYR A 125 -4.92 3.77 -16.01
CA TYR A 125 -5.88 3.41 -14.97
C TYR A 125 -6.05 4.51 -13.91
N ALA A 126 -5.45 5.69 -14.09
CA ALA A 126 -5.42 6.76 -13.08
C ALA A 126 -6.72 7.56 -12.93
N GLY A 127 -7.65 7.40 -13.88
CA GLY A 127 -8.92 8.15 -13.94
C GLY A 127 -8.76 9.42 -14.75
#